data_AF-A0AAW1UTB8-F1
#
_entry.id   AF-A0AAW1UTB8-F1
#
_cell.length_a   1.000
_cell.length_b   1.000
_cell.length_c   1.000
_cell.angle_alpha   90.00
_cell.angle_beta   90.00
_cell.angle_gamma   90.00
#
_symmetry.space_group_name_H-M   'P 1'
#
loop_
_entity.id
_entity.type
_entity.pdbx_description
1 polymer ?
#
loop_
_entity_poly.entity_id
_entity_poly.type
_entity_poly.pdbx_seq_one_letter_code
_entity_poly.pdbx_strand_id
1 'polypeptide(L)'
;MTQLWKIMIRNIDGLAEKTGLTQDISQEGDNYLEVNFVSPVITAEQLASIQNQSYSLPPGCPDSVFRGECYINELRKMQASFSWDWGPTLASVGIWKNVFLEGFNSNVIRYCVVETEEISSSSSWKVSVVTFLSGNMKNSVAGKIVLNLNTGHEDTVTVVDDVHTQPDGNNNIEVKQTVQIPQSSVKRWWPNGYGEQPLYDVSVTFHSENEQDTFIQKLGYRTVELVQEEIKISEDNHGNSFYFKVNGIPIFAKGSNAIPINILPEKGQEKDSVDQLLQSARDCHMNMLRVWGGGVYESDYYYQRADELGIMIWQDFMFACALYPSRQDFLDNVIQEVQHQVKRIGSHPSIVIWAGNNENEATLHGSWYGDNGQIYFDDYKKLYFRTIKPEFQKILERAHYIASSPSNGVESEAEGGISYYPYDERYGDVHTYLYEFDGFNPNIYPIPRFSSEYGFQSYPSFSTLLKASENESNLVIGSEFLQHRQHHPVGDVQLEQEILYQMDLPDKESLNYTDVFIFYTQIYQAVSTKTETERYRKHRYLKKY
;
A
#
# COMPACT_ATOMS: atom_id res chain seq x y z
N MET A 1 17.28 -33.17 -32.37
CA MET A 1 17.10 -31.76 -31.99
C MET A 1 16.16 -31.73 -30.80
N THR A 2 16.70 -31.77 -29.59
CA THR A 2 15.96 -31.67 -28.34
C THR A 2 15.58 -30.20 -28.14
N GLN A 3 14.33 -29.84 -28.44
CA GLN A 3 13.77 -28.56 -27.98
C GLN A 3 13.65 -28.65 -26.46
N LEU A 4 14.52 -27.92 -25.75
CA LEU A 4 14.51 -27.84 -24.30
C LEU A 4 13.73 -26.59 -23.89
N TRP A 5 12.49 -26.81 -23.48
CA TRP A 5 11.60 -25.80 -22.92
C TRP A 5 12.21 -25.22 -21.64
N LYS A 6 12.15 -23.90 -21.47
CA LYS A 6 12.34 -23.27 -20.15
C LYS A 6 11.00 -23.39 -19.42
N ILE A 7 11.02 -23.88 -18.20
CA ILE A 7 9.83 -23.97 -17.33
C ILE A 7 10.05 -22.92 -16.25
N MET A 8 9.22 -21.89 -16.22
CA MET A 8 9.16 -20.98 -15.06
C MET A 8 7.81 -21.12 -14.39
N ILE A 9 7.84 -21.46 -13.10
CA ILE A 9 6.68 -21.43 -12.21
C ILE A 9 6.53 -19.98 -11.76
N ARG A 10 5.57 -19.28 -12.35
CA ARG A 10 5.32 -17.86 -12.02
C ARG A 10 4.21 -17.76 -10.98
N ASN A 11 4.49 -17.08 -9.87
CA ASN A 11 3.46 -16.41 -9.09
C ASN A 11 3.32 -14.97 -9.65
N ILE A 12 2.09 -14.46 -9.81
CA ILE A 12 1.79 -13.11 -10.35
C ILE A 12 2.63 -12.01 -9.69
N ASP A 13 3.01 -12.22 -8.43
CA ASP A 13 3.74 -11.23 -7.65
C ASP A 13 5.27 -11.32 -7.78
N GLY A 14 5.85 -12.01 -8.78
CA GLY A 14 7.27 -11.92 -9.19
C GLY A 14 8.37 -12.06 -8.10
N LEU A 15 7.97 -12.38 -6.87
CA LEU A 15 8.68 -12.50 -5.60
C LEU A 15 9.03 -13.96 -5.28
N ALA A 16 8.57 -14.88 -6.12
CA ALA A 16 9.09 -16.23 -6.07
C ALA A 16 10.59 -16.16 -6.36
N GLU A 17 11.38 -16.92 -5.59
CA GLU A 17 12.65 -17.43 -6.04
C GLU A 17 12.50 -17.76 -7.52
N LYS A 18 13.27 -17.07 -8.37
CA LYS A 18 13.57 -17.56 -9.70
C LYS A 18 14.33 -18.87 -9.49
N THR A 19 13.61 -19.94 -9.19
CA THR A 19 14.07 -21.27 -9.54
C THR A 19 14.05 -21.24 -11.05
N GLY A 20 15.17 -20.82 -11.65
CA GLY A 20 15.48 -21.21 -13.00
C GLY A 20 15.46 -22.73 -12.95
N LEU A 21 14.34 -23.35 -13.29
CA LEU A 21 14.23 -24.78 -13.50
C LEU A 21 14.96 -25.05 -14.82
N THR A 22 16.28 -24.86 -14.79
CA THR A 22 17.18 -25.04 -15.93
C THR A 22 18.05 -26.27 -15.81
N GLN A 23 17.94 -27.01 -14.71
CA GLN A 23 18.49 -28.35 -14.57
C GLN A 23 17.35 -29.34 -14.31
N ASP A 24 16.96 -30.05 -15.38
CA ASP A 24 16.42 -31.41 -15.34
C ASP A 24 14.98 -31.69 -14.87
N ILE A 25 13.98 -30.83 -15.18
CA ILE A 25 12.57 -31.11 -14.77
C ILE A 25 11.52 -31.01 -15.88
N SER A 26 11.91 -30.94 -17.14
CA SER A 26 10.97 -31.28 -18.22
C SER A 26 11.34 -32.66 -18.74
N GLN A 27 11.03 -33.70 -17.97
CA GLN A 27 10.99 -35.02 -18.60
C GLN A 27 9.82 -35.00 -19.59
N GLU A 28 10.04 -35.55 -20.78
CA GLU A 28 8.96 -35.79 -21.72
C GLU A 28 7.94 -36.71 -21.02
N GLY A 29 6.69 -36.24 -20.90
CA GLY A 29 5.63 -36.94 -20.18
C GLY A 29 5.18 -36.21 -18.91
N ASP A 30 4.77 -36.99 -17.91
CA ASP A 30 4.14 -36.47 -16.69
C ASP A 30 5.16 -35.80 -15.77
N ASN A 31 4.80 -34.63 -15.25
CA ASN A 31 5.62 -33.87 -14.31
C ASN A 31 4.79 -33.59 -13.04
N TYR A 32 5.43 -33.68 -11.88
CA TYR A 32 4.79 -33.50 -10.58
C TYR A 32 5.37 -32.25 -9.91
N LEU A 33 4.51 -31.27 -9.62
CA LEU A 33 4.86 -30.08 -8.85
C LEU A 33 4.36 -30.26 -7.41
N GLU A 34 5.30 -30.27 -6.46
CA GLU A 34 5.02 -30.33 -5.03
C GLU A 34 5.46 -29.02 -4.37
N VAL A 35 4.57 -28.43 -3.56
CA VAL A 35 4.86 -27.23 -2.77
C VAL A 35 4.58 -27.54 -1.31
N ASN A 36 5.65 -27.61 -0.53
CA ASN A 36 5.59 -27.87 0.90
C ASN A 36 5.65 -26.57 1.69
N PHE A 37 4.54 -26.19 2.31
CA PHE A 37 4.48 -25.03 3.19
C PHE A 37 4.88 -25.40 4.61
N VAL A 38 5.69 -24.54 5.24
CA VAL A 38 5.97 -24.59 6.67
C VAL A 38 5.02 -23.64 7.39
N SER A 39 4.64 -23.97 8.63
CA SER A 39 3.81 -23.10 9.45
C SER A 39 4.48 -21.73 9.66
N PRO A 40 3.82 -20.62 9.30
CA PRO A 40 4.38 -19.29 9.48
C PRO A 40 4.61 -18.96 10.95
N VAL A 41 3.77 -19.46 11.87
CA VAL A 41 3.95 -19.24 13.31
C VAL A 41 5.27 -19.86 13.78
N ILE A 42 5.52 -21.12 13.42
CA ILE A 42 6.75 -21.83 13.79
C ILE A 42 7.97 -21.15 13.14
N THR A 43 7.88 -20.73 11.88
CA THR A 43 8.98 -20.03 11.21
C THR A 43 9.26 -18.66 11.84
N ALA A 44 8.24 -17.89 12.20
CA ALA A 44 8.39 -16.62 12.88
C ALA A 44 9.12 -16.78 14.23
N GLU A 45 8.71 -17.76 15.05
CA GLU A 45 9.39 -18.07 16.31
C GLU A 45 10.85 -18.48 16.13
N GLN A 46 11.14 -19.30 15.11
CA GLN A 46 12.51 -19.72 14.81
C GLN A 46 13.39 -18.53 14.39
N LEU A 47 12.89 -17.66 13.51
CA LEU A 47 13.62 -16.47 13.08
C LEU A 47 13.81 -15.49 14.24
N ALA A 48 12.79 -15.28 15.06
CA ALA A 48 12.89 -14.49 16.28
C ALA A 48 13.95 -15.07 17.24
N SER A 49 14.03 -16.39 17.38
CA SER A 49 15.06 -17.03 18.23
C SER A 49 16.48 -16.75 17.75
N ILE A 50 16.69 -16.60 16.43
CA ILE A 50 17.98 -16.23 15.83
C ILE A 50 18.25 -14.74 16.09
N GLN A 51 17.28 -13.87 15.81
CA GLN A 51 17.37 -12.43 16.03
C GLN A 51 17.67 -12.11 17.50
N ASN A 52 16.96 -12.75 18.43
CA ASN A 52 17.08 -12.57 19.87
C ASN A 52 18.45 -12.97 20.45
N GLN A 53 19.30 -13.68 19.70
CA GLN A 53 20.70 -13.92 20.11
C GLN A 53 21.53 -12.62 20.11
N SER A 54 21.13 -11.64 19.29
CA SER A 54 21.74 -10.32 19.25
C SER A 54 20.97 -9.33 20.12
N TYR A 55 19.69 -9.13 19.83
CA TYR A 55 18.76 -8.27 20.56
C TYR A 55 17.32 -8.52 20.08
N SER A 56 16.34 -8.25 20.92
CA SER A 56 14.93 -8.46 20.62
C SER A 56 14.32 -7.33 19.78
N LEU A 57 13.45 -7.67 18.83
CA LEU A 57 12.67 -6.70 18.06
C LEU A 57 11.22 -6.64 18.57
N PRO A 58 10.79 -5.50 19.12
CA PRO A 58 9.41 -5.34 19.55
C PRO A 58 8.44 -4.93 18.41
N PRO A 59 7.13 -5.20 18.57
CA PRO A 59 6.56 -6.01 19.65
C PRO A 59 6.86 -7.50 19.41
N GLY A 60 7.24 -8.22 20.46
CA GLY A 60 7.45 -9.68 20.35
C GLY A 60 6.14 -10.44 20.15
N CYS A 61 5.11 -10.06 20.91
CA CYS A 61 3.74 -10.58 20.78
C CYS A 61 2.75 -9.41 20.76
N PRO A 62 1.60 -9.57 20.09
CA PRO A 62 0.52 -8.58 20.14
C PRO A 62 -0.10 -8.50 21.54
N ASP A 63 -0.94 -7.49 21.77
CA ASP A 63 -1.77 -7.45 22.98
C ASP A 63 -2.63 -8.72 23.07
N SER A 64 -2.78 -9.25 24.29
CA SER A 64 -3.62 -10.42 24.56
C SER A 64 -5.07 -10.27 24.10
N VAL A 65 -5.60 -9.05 24.06
CA VAL A 65 -6.96 -8.75 23.57
C VAL A 65 -7.10 -9.07 22.08
N PHE A 66 -6.02 -9.00 21.30
CA PHE A 66 -6.02 -9.29 19.87
C PHE A 66 -6.10 -10.80 19.59
N ARG A 67 -5.74 -11.62 20.59
CA ARG A 67 -5.74 -13.10 20.51
C ARG A 67 -4.87 -13.59 19.35
N GLY A 68 -3.75 -12.89 19.16
CA GLY A 68 -2.81 -13.03 18.06
C GLY A 68 -1.68 -14.03 18.28
N GLU A 69 -0.86 -14.14 17.24
CA GLU A 69 0.39 -14.92 17.23
C GLU A 69 1.59 -13.97 17.27
N CYS A 70 2.73 -14.44 17.76
CA CYS A 70 3.91 -13.64 18.00
C CYS A 70 4.84 -13.50 16.78
N TYR A 71 5.71 -12.49 16.80
CA TYR A 71 6.87 -12.34 15.90
C TYR A 71 6.57 -12.17 14.39
N ILE A 72 5.41 -11.61 14.02
CA ILE A 72 5.05 -11.36 12.62
C ILE A 72 6.06 -10.46 11.88
N ASN A 73 6.75 -9.59 12.60
CA ASN A 73 7.79 -8.69 12.09
C ASN A 73 9.02 -9.43 11.52
N GLU A 74 9.23 -10.70 11.88
CA GLU A 74 10.30 -11.53 11.31
C GLU A 74 9.99 -12.06 9.90
N LEU A 75 8.73 -11.96 9.47
CA LEU A 75 8.24 -12.50 8.20
C LEU A 75 7.82 -11.42 7.22
N ARG A 76 8.12 -11.64 5.94
CA ARG A 76 7.49 -10.92 4.83
C ARG A 76 6.17 -11.59 4.44
N LYS A 77 5.13 -11.27 5.22
CA LYS A 77 3.73 -11.71 5.08
C LYS A 77 2.82 -10.54 5.46
N MET A 78 1.53 -10.60 5.07
CA MET A 78 0.49 -9.68 5.58
C MET A 78 0.60 -9.55 7.11
N GLN A 79 0.90 -8.36 7.62
CA GLN A 79 1.19 -8.17 9.04
C GLN A 79 -0.05 -8.43 9.90
N ALA A 80 -1.23 -7.99 9.43
CA ALA A 80 -2.51 -8.26 10.09
C ALA A 80 -2.96 -9.74 10.07
N SER A 81 -2.21 -10.65 9.42
CA SER A 81 -2.57 -12.08 9.41
C SER A 81 -2.37 -12.75 10.78
N PHE A 82 -1.57 -12.15 11.66
CA PHE A 82 -1.30 -12.62 13.02
C PHE A 82 -2.19 -11.93 14.06
N SER A 83 -3.36 -11.44 13.63
CA SER A 83 -4.27 -10.50 14.30
C SER A 83 -3.93 -9.03 14.10
N TRP A 84 -4.92 -8.20 14.40
CA TRP A 84 -4.81 -6.76 14.64
C TRP A 84 -5.92 -6.33 15.61
N ASP A 85 -5.94 -5.07 16.04
CA ASP A 85 -6.97 -4.55 16.95
C ASP A 85 -8.40 -4.51 16.34
N TRP A 86 -8.53 -4.83 15.06
CA TRP A 86 -9.80 -5.03 14.33
C TRP A 86 -9.87 -6.37 13.57
N GLY A 87 -8.81 -7.17 13.56
CA GLY A 87 -8.64 -8.31 12.66
C GLY A 87 -8.35 -9.63 13.39
N PRO A 88 -8.89 -10.77 12.93
CA PRO A 88 -8.65 -12.07 13.55
C PRO A 88 -7.26 -12.64 13.20
N THR A 89 -6.88 -13.67 13.93
CA THR A 89 -5.67 -14.47 13.66
C THR A 89 -5.95 -15.55 12.65
N LEU A 90 -5.47 -15.38 11.41
CA LEU A 90 -5.46 -16.43 10.40
C LEU A 90 -4.12 -16.42 9.66
N ALA A 91 -3.12 -17.06 10.26
CA ALA A 91 -1.79 -17.28 9.70
C ALA A 91 -1.80 -18.37 8.61
N SER A 92 -2.67 -18.22 7.60
CA SER A 92 -2.90 -19.20 6.55
C SER A 92 -1.67 -19.39 5.64
N VAL A 93 -1.57 -20.57 5.01
CA VAL A 93 -0.59 -20.92 3.99
C VAL A 93 -1.30 -21.41 2.73
N GLY A 94 -0.70 -21.11 1.59
CA GLY A 94 -1.25 -21.55 0.31
C GLY A 94 -0.70 -20.74 -0.86
N ILE A 95 -1.06 -21.20 -2.05
CA ILE A 95 -0.77 -20.49 -3.30
C ILE A 95 -1.92 -19.52 -3.56
N TRP A 96 -1.79 -18.31 -3.04
CA TRP A 96 -2.86 -17.29 -3.05
C TRP A 96 -2.97 -16.49 -4.36
N LYS A 97 -2.21 -16.87 -5.37
CA LYS A 97 -2.08 -16.21 -6.69
C LYS A 97 -1.89 -17.25 -7.77
N ASN A 98 -2.10 -16.88 -9.03
CA ASN A 98 -2.01 -17.83 -10.14
C ASN A 98 -0.60 -18.40 -10.31
N VAL A 99 -0.56 -19.67 -10.75
CA VAL A 99 0.65 -20.39 -11.14
C VAL A 99 0.63 -20.62 -12.64
N PHE A 100 1.71 -20.26 -13.32
CA PHE A 100 1.86 -20.47 -14.76
C PHE A 100 3.09 -21.29 -15.08
N LEU A 101 3.01 -22.01 -16.21
CA LEU A 101 4.13 -22.62 -16.87
C LEU A 101 4.40 -21.86 -18.18
N GLU A 102 5.49 -21.10 -18.24
CA GLU A 102 5.86 -20.30 -19.42
C GLU A 102 7.10 -20.88 -20.12
N GLY A 103 6.96 -21.29 -21.39
CA GLY A 103 8.05 -21.74 -22.26
C GLY A 103 8.33 -20.76 -23.40
N PHE A 104 9.60 -20.39 -23.58
CA PHE A 104 10.04 -19.42 -24.59
C PHE A 104 11.47 -19.70 -25.06
N ASN A 105 11.80 -19.37 -26.32
CA ASN A 105 13.15 -19.47 -26.87
C ASN A 105 13.82 -18.10 -27.06
N SER A 106 13.05 -17.03 -26.94
CA SER A 106 13.46 -15.64 -27.13
C SER A 106 13.63 -14.90 -25.80
N ASN A 107 13.67 -13.57 -25.82
CA ASN A 107 13.46 -12.77 -24.62
C ASN A 107 11.97 -12.50 -24.43
N VAL A 108 11.58 -12.29 -23.18
CA VAL A 108 10.19 -12.06 -22.77
C VAL A 108 10.10 -10.85 -21.87
N ILE A 109 9.08 -10.05 -22.06
CA ILE A 109 8.78 -8.86 -21.28
C ILE A 109 8.25 -9.32 -19.91
N ARG A 110 8.78 -8.72 -18.86
CA ARG A 110 8.37 -8.99 -17.47
C ARG A 110 7.64 -7.82 -16.87
N TYR A 111 8.15 -6.61 -17.11
CA TYR A 111 7.54 -5.37 -16.65
C TYR A 111 7.79 -4.26 -17.66
N CYS A 112 6.85 -3.32 -17.73
CA CYS A 112 7.07 -2.02 -18.34
C CYS A 112 6.73 -0.96 -17.30
N VAL A 113 7.70 -0.11 -16.96
CA VAL A 113 7.48 1.02 -16.05
C VAL A 113 7.38 2.29 -16.88
N VAL A 114 6.31 3.05 -16.67
CA VAL A 114 6.04 4.28 -17.43
C VAL A 114 5.99 5.47 -16.49
N GLU A 115 6.82 6.48 -16.75
CA GLU A 115 6.79 7.76 -16.06
C GLU A 115 6.51 8.90 -17.03
N THR A 116 5.74 9.89 -16.59
CA THR A 116 5.45 11.10 -17.36
C THR A 116 5.98 12.36 -16.71
N GLU A 117 6.51 13.26 -17.53
CA GLU A 117 6.99 14.58 -17.11
C GLU A 117 6.42 15.65 -18.04
N GLU A 118 5.97 16.76 -17.46
CA GLU A 118 5.55 17.94 -18.23
C GLU A 118 6.78 18.79 -18.58
N ILE A 119 7.01 19.05 -19.87
CA ILE A 119 8.07 19.96 -20.35
C ILE A 119 7.42 21.28 -20.77
N SER A 120 7.51 22.28 -19.89
CA SER A 120 6.86 23.59 -20.12
C SER A 120 7.41 24.34 -21.34
N SER A 121 8.72 24.22 -21.64
CA SER A 121 9.36 24.95 -22.75
C SER A 121 8.87 24.53 -24.13
N SER A 122 8.46 23.27 -24.29
CA SER A 122 7.95 22.70 -25.54
C SER A 122 6.45 22.41 -25.52
N SER A 123 5.76 22.70 -24.41
CA SER A 123 4.33 22.35 -24.23
C SER A 123 4.06 20.87 -24.57
N SER A 124 4.91 19.98 -24.09
CA SER A 124 4.84 18.54 -24.35
C SER A 124 4.94 17.71 -23.07
N TRP A 125 4.45 16.47 -23.13
CA TRP A 125 4.75 15.41 -22.19
C TRP A 125 5.97 14.63 -22.65
N LYS A 126 6.94 14.41 -21.76
CA LYS A 126 7.95 13.37 -21.92
C LYS A 126 7.40 12.09 -21.29
N VAL A 127 7.29 11.04 -22.10
CA VAL A 127 6.92 9.70 -21.66
C VAL A 127 8.17 8.84 -21.68
N SER A 128 8.62 8.41 -20.51
CA SER A 128 9.76 7.50 -20.34
C SER A 128 9.22 6.10 -20.09
N VAL A 129 9.64 5.12 -20.89
CA VAL A 129 9.25 3.72 -20.75
C VAL A 129 10.50 2.89 -20.51
N VAL A 130 10.56 2.20 -19.37
CA VAL A 130 11.61 1.24 -19.05
C VAL A 130 11.03 -0.16 -19.14
N THR A 131 11.51 -0.95 -20.09
CA THR A 131 11.08 -2.33 -20.28
C THR A 131 12.09 -3.29 -19.69
N PHE A 132 11.63 -4.17 -18.81
CA PHE A 132 12.42 -5.21 -18.18
C PHE A 132 12.19 -6.54 -18.89
N LEU A 133 13.22 -7.04 -19.55
CA LEU A 133 13.21 -8.32 -20.25
C LEU A 133 13.91 -9.40 -19.41
N SER A 134 13.39 -10.62 -19.48
CA SER A 134 14.10 -11.82 -19.03
C SER A 134 14.71 -12.50 -20.26
N GLY A 135 16.04 -12.66 -20.22
CA GLY A 135 16.82 -13.18 -21.34
C GLY A 135 16.75 -14.70 -21.50
N ASN A 136 17.02 -15.17 -22.72
CA ASN A 136 17.39 -16.56 -22.95
C ASN A 136 18.75 -16.86 -22.27
N MET A 137 18.85 -17.93 -21.49
CA MET A 137 20.09 -18.32 -20.81
C MET A 137 21.07 -19.13 -21.67
N LYS A 138 20.65 -19.56 -22.87
CA LYS A 138 21.41 -20.48 -23.73
C LYS A 138 22.02 -19.79 -24.94
N ASN A 139 21.25 -18.92 -25.58
CA ASN A 139 21.63 -18.28 -26.82
C ASN A 139 21.58 -16.76 -26.67
N SER A 140 22.44 -16.07 -27.42
CA SER A 140 22.23 -14.65 -27.65
C SER A 140 20.95 -14.45 -28.45
N VAL A 141 20.17 -13.42 -28.10
CA VAL A 141 18.94 -13.08 -28.79
C VAL A 141 19.09 -11.68 -29.37
N ALA A 142 18.93 -11.59 -30.69
CA ALA A 142 18.77 -10.32 -31.39
C ALA A 142 17.28 -10.11 -31.69
N GLY A 143 16.80 -8.90 -31.49
CA GLY A 143 15.42 -8.55 -31.76
C GLY A 143 15.21 -7.04 -31.80
N LYS A 144 13.95 -6.65 -31.95
CA LYS A 144 13.51 -5.25 -31.91
C LYS A 144 12.49 -5.07 -30.82
N ILE A 145 12.61 -3.98 -30.07
CA ILE A 145 11.56 -3.56 -29.15
C ILE A 145 10.79 -2.40 -29.78
N VAL A 146 9.47 -2.54 -29.81
CA VAL A 146 8.54 -1.62 -30.45
C VAL A 146 7.62 -1.06 -29.39
N LEU A 147 7.78 0.22 -29.07
CA LEU A 147 6.88 0.98 -28.21
C LEU A 147 5.82 1.64 -29.09
N ASN A 148 4.55 1.39 -28.79
CA ASN A 148 3.40 2.06 -29.37
C ASN A 148 2.64 2.82 -28.27
N LEU A 149 2.52 4.13 -28.45
CA LEU A 149 1.78 5.04 -27.57
C LEU A 149 0.55 5.56 -28.29
N ASN A 150 -0.63 5.21 -27.80
CA ASN A 150 -1.88 5.76 -28.28
C ASN A 150 -2.09 7.18 -27.69
N THR A 151 -2.42 8.16 -28.53
CA THR A 151 -2.67 9.54 -28.09
C THR A 151 -4.17 9.90 -28.05
N GLY A 152 -5.07 8.96 -28.32
CA GLY A 152 -6.53 9.16 -28.34
C GLY A 152 -7.07 9.83 -29.61
N HIS A 153 -6.18 10.33 -30.47
CA HIS A 153 -6.44 10.54 -31.90
C HIS A 153 -6.08 9.23 -32.65
N GLU A 154 -6.52 9.04 -33.90
CA GLU A 154 -6.15 7.84 -34.71
C GLU A 154 -4.62 7.68 -34.91
N ASP A 155 -3.82 8.63 -34.40
CA ASP A 155 -2.36 8.63 -34.41
C ASP A 155 -1.77 7.83 -33.23
N THR A 156 -0.97 6.84 -33.59
CA THR A 156 -0.09 6.09 -32.67
C THR A 156 1.34 6.55 -32.88
N VAL A 157 2.05 6.89 -31.81
CA VAL A 157 3.49 7.18 -31.88
C VAL A 157 4.26 5.88 -31.66
N THR A 158 5.10 5.52 -32.63
CA THR A 158 5.90 4.28 -32.60
C THR A 158 7.38 4.59 -32.47
N VAL A 159 8.07 3.93 -31.54
CA VAL A 159 9.52 3.93 -31.40
C VAL A 159 10.04 2.51 -31.51
N VAL A 160 11.14 2.34 -32.24
CA VAL A 160 11.76 1.04 -32.49
C VAL A 160 13.23 1.11 -32.15
N ASP A 161 13.69 0.23 -31.27
CA ASP A 161 15.11 0.06 -30.96
C ASP A 161 15.56 -1.38 -31.21
N ASP A 162 16.79 -1.55 -31.69
CA ASP A 162 17.43 -2.86 -31.79
C ASP A 162 17.93 -3.29 -30.40
N VAL A 163 17.66 -4.55 -30.04
CA VAL A 163 18.03 -5.14 -28.76
C VAL A 163 18.84 -6.39 -28.99
N HIS A 164 20.02 -6.45 -28.39
CA HIS A 164 20.91 -7.60 -28.43
C HIS A 164 21.23 -8.04 -27.00
N THR A 165 20.89 -9.29 -26.69
CA THR A 165 21.09 -9.86 -25.36
C THR A 165 22.06 -11.03 -25.44
N GLN A 166 22.90 -11.14 -24.42
CA GLN A 166 23.83 -12.26 -24.28
C GLN A 166 23.24 -13.33 -23.36
N PRO A 167 23.65 -14.60 -23.50
CA PRO A 167 23.27 -15.66 -22.59
C PRO A 167 24.08 -15.53 -21.29
N ASP A 168 23.75 -14.53 -20.48
CA ASP A 168 24.39 -14.27 -19.19
C ASP A 168 23.54 -14.75 -17.99
N GLY A 169 22.34 -15.27 -18.27
CA GLY A 169 21.37 -15.68 -17.25
C GLY A 169 20.79 -14.50 -16.47
N ASN A 170 21.12 -13.27 -16.84
CA ASN A 170 20.70 -12.07 -16.15
C ASN A 170 19.25 -11.76 -16.56
N ASN A 171 18.34 -11.88 -15.60
CA ASN A 171 16.90 -11.78 -15.81
C ASN A 171 16.39 -10.34 -15.64
N ASN A 172 17.22 -9.33 -15.91
CA ASN A 172 16.92 -7.90 -15.73
C ASN A 172 17.60 -7.07 -16.83
N ILE A 173 17.26 -7.35 -18.08
CA ILE A 173 17.72 -6.51 -19.20
C ILE A 173 16.78 -5.32 -19.29
N GLU A 174 17.34 -4.12 -19.27
CA GLU A 174 16.57 -2.87 -19.29
C GLU A 174 16.70 -2.19 -20.65
N VAL A 175 15.57 -1.86 -21.25
CA VAL A 175 15.52 -1.01 -22.45
C VAL A 175 14.72 0.24 -22.13
N LYS A 176 15.38 1.40 -22.27
CA LYS A 176 14.80 2.72 -21.98
C LYS A 176 14.44 3.42 -23.28
N GLN A 177 13.16 3.70 -23.47
CA GLN A 177 12.64 4.45 -24.61
C GLN A 177 12.00 5.74 -24.10
N THR A 178 12.12 6.83 -24.86
CA THR A 178 11.53 8.13 -24.47
C THR A 178 10.87 8.79 -25.66
N VAL A 179 9.67 9.32 -25.45
CA VAL A 179 8.86 9.98 -26.49
C VAL A 179 8.37 11.32 -25.98
N GLN A 180 8.33 12.32 -26.85
CA GLN A 180 7.64 13.58 -26.57
C GLN A 180 6.28 13.60 -27.26
N ILE A 181 5.22 13.85 -26.48
CA ILE A 181 3.84 13.94 -26.94
C ILE A 181 3.35 15.38 -26.72
N PRO A 182 2.87 16.11 -27.73
CA PRO A 182 2.30 17.45 -27.52
C PRO A 182 1.17 17.42 -26.49
N GLN A 183 1.14 18.36 -25.54
CA GLN A 183 0.10 18.39 -24.52
C GLN A 183 -1.31 18.54 -25.12
N SER A 184 -1.42 19.23 -26.26
CA SER A 184 -2.69 19.42 -26.97
C SER A 184 -3.27 18.14 -27.55
N SER A 185 -2.45 17.09 -27.72
CA SER A 185 -2.86 15.82 -28.32
C SER A 185 -3.48 14.85 -27.32
N VAL A 186 -3.40 15.12 -26.01
CA VAL A 186 -3.88 14.23 -24.96
C VAL A 186 -4.64 15.00 -23.89
N LYS A 187 -5.67 14.37 -23.32
CA LYS A 187 -6.37 14.87 -22.12
C LYS A 187 -5.69 14.38 -20.85
N ARG A 188 -5.65 15.23 -19.83
CA ARG A 188 -5.08 14.91 -18.51
C ARG A 188 -6.03 14.01 -17.70
N TRP A 189 -5.47 13.09 -16.92
CA TRP A 189 -6.18 12.31 -15.91
C TRP A 189 -6.41 13.15 -14.65
N TRP A 190 -7.60 13.06 -14.06
CA TRP A 190 -7.98 13.79 -12.85
C TRP A 190 -8.56 12.89 -11.76
N PRO A 191 -8.32 13.20 -10.47
CA PRO A 191 -9.00 12.56 -9.35
C PRO A 191 -10.51 12.77 -9.37
N ASN A 192 -11.25 11.91 -8.68
CA ASN A 192 -12.70 11.93 -8.55
C ASN A 192 -13.17 13.31 -8.04
N GLY A 193 -14.13 13.91 -8.78
CA GLY A 193 -14.66 15.24 -8.51
C GLY A 193 -13.83 16.42 -9.05
N TYR A 194 -12.71 16.17 -9.75
CA TYR A 194 -11.88 17.23 -10.34
C TYR A 194 -11.78 17.17 -11.87
N GLY A 195 -12.31 16.13 -12.51
CA GLY A 195 -12.35 15.99 -13.96
C GLY A 195 -12.61 14.54 -14.39
N GLU A 196 -12.38 14.25 -15.66
CA GLU A 196 -12.46 12.90 -16.24
C GLU A 196 -11.16 12.11 -16.02
N GLN A 197 -11.23 10.79 -16.22
CA GLN A 197 -10.13 9.83 -16.06
C GLN A 197 -9.69 9.24 -17.43
N PRO A 198 -9.24 10.02 -18.42
CA PRO A 198 -8.74 9.46 -19.69
C PRO A 198 -7.51 8.57 -19.46
N LEU A 199 -7.58 7.37 -20.01
CA LEU A 199 -6.51 6.37 -19.96
C LEU A 199 -6.17 5.91 -21.39
N TYR A 200 -4.88 5.84 -21.69
CA TYR A 200 -4.35 5.52 -23.02
C TYR A 200 -3.55 4.22 -22.98
N ASP A 201 -3.55 3.46 -24.07
CA ASP A 201 -2.75 2.24 -24.15
C ASP A 201 -1.28 2.55 -24.44
N VAL A 202 -0.41 1.95 -23.63
CA VAL A 202 1.03 1.81 -23.88
C VAL A 202 1.28 0.35 -24.18
N SER A 203 1.63 0.03 -25.42
CA SER A 203 1.97 -1.32 -25.84
C SER A 203 3.45 -1.40 -26.15
N VAL A 204 4.15 -2.34 -25.53
CA VAL A 204 5.55 -2.66 -25.85
C VAL A 204 5.58 -4.07 -26.39
N THR A 205 6.11 -4.24 -27.60
CA THR A 205 6.27 -5.55 -28.23
C THR A 205 7.74 -5.82 -28.48
N PHE A 206 8.24 -6.95 -27.99
CA PHE A 206 9.55 -7.48 -28.36
C PHE A 206 9.37 -8.47 -29.51
N HIS A 207 10.04 -8.24 -30.63
CA HIS A 207 10.09 -9.13 -31.79
C HIS A 207 11.49 -9.73 -31.92
N SER A 208 11.59 -11.05 -31.95
CA SER A 208 12.77 -11.76 -32.47
C SER A 208 12.47 -12.32 -33.85
N GLU A 209 13.41 -13.08 -34.42
CA GLU A 209 13.25 -13.71 -35.73
C GLU A 209 12.02 -14.64 -35.79
N ASN A 210 11.69 -15.33 -34.69
CA ASN A 210 10.68 -16.39 -34.67
C ASN A 210 9.60 -16.24 -33.59
N GLU A 211 9.79 -15.34 -32.62
CA GLU A 211 8.86 -15.17 -31.49
C GLU A 211 8.55 -13.69 -31.26
N GLN A 212 7.38 -13.41 -30.69
CA GLN A 212 7.03 -12.08 -30.21
C GLN A 212 6.38 -12.16 -28.84
N ASP A 213 6.61 -11.14 -28.02
CA ASP A 213 5.95 -10.96 -26.74
C ASP A 213 5.46 -9.53 -26.60
N THR A 214 4.26 -9.32 -26.08
CA THR A 214 3.62 -8.00 -25.99
C THR A 214 3.12 -7.74 -24.58
N PHE A 215 3.48 -6.59 -24.05
CA PHE A 215 3.00 -6.08 -22.77
C PHE A 215 2.17 -4.82 -23.02
N ILE A 216 0.97 -4.76 -22.44
CA ILE A 216 0.05 -3.62 -22.57
C ILE A 216 -0.30 -3.14 -21.17
N GLN A 217 -0.23 -1.82 -20.96
CA GLN A 217 -0.77 -1.18 -19.75
C GLN A 217 -1.43 0.16 -20.09
N LYS A 218 -2.22 0.65 -19.13
CA LYS A 218 -2.87 1.95 -19.22
C LYS A 218 -1.95 3.05 -18.70
N LEU A 219 -2.04 4.22 -19.34
CA LEU A 219 -1.34 5.45 -18.98
C LEU A 219 -2.35 6.57 -18.76
N GLY A 220 -2.28 7.25 -17.62
CA GLY A 220 -2.96 8.51 -17.38
C GLY A 220 -1.96 9.67 -17.33
N TYR A 221 -2.08 10.63 -18.26
CA TYR A 221 -1.22 11.81 -18.27
C TYR A 221 -1.57 12.75 -17.11
N ARG A 222 -0.67 12.90 -16.14
CA ARG A 222 -0.85 13.85 -15.03
C ARG A 222 0.46 14.29 -14.41
N THR A 223 0.43 15.43 -13.71
CA THR A 223 1.48 15.79 -12.74
C THR A 223 0.97 15.59 -11.32
N VAL A 224 1.87 15.18 -10.42
CA VAL A 224 1.63 15.14 -8.96
C VAL A 224 2.79 15.81 -8.27
N GLU A 225 2.48 16.71 -7.35
CA GLU A 225 3.45 17.35 -6.47
C GLU A 225 2.99 17.15 -5.03
N LEU A 226 3.88 16.67 -4.16
CA LEU A 226 3.73 16.79 -2.72
C LEU A 226 4.38 18.11 -2.28
N VAL A 227 3.56 19.09 -1.91
CA VAL A 227 4.03 20.43 -1.57
C VAL A 227 4.31 20.54 -0.08
N GLN A 228 5.57 20.84 0.25
CA GLN A 228 6.10 20.99 1.60
C GLN A 228 6.87 22.30 1.78
N GLU A 229 6.24 23.41 1.39
CA GLU A 229 6.78 24.77 1.53
C GLU A 229 6.68 25.26 2.97
N GLU A 230 7.71 25.97 3.46
CA GLU A 230 7.73 26.61 4.77
C GLU A 230 6.55 27.58 4.95
N ILE A 231 5.91 27.50 6.12
CA ILE A 231 4.86 28.39 6.60
C ILE A 231 5.36 29.05 7.88
N LYS A 232 5.61 30.36 7.81
CA LYS A 232 5.89 31.18 9.00
C LYS A 232 4.61 31.47 9.75
N ILE A 233 4.49 30.94 10.97
CA ILE A 233 3.34 31.16 11.89
C ILE A 233 3.63 32.38 12.78
N SER A 234 4.86 32.48 13.33
CA SER A 234 5.38 33.65 14.07
C SER A 234 6.90 33.74 13.93
N GLU A 235 7.57 34.64 14.67
CA GLU A 235 9.05 34.76 14.61
C GLU A 235 9.78 33.48 15.04
N ASP A 236 9.27 32.79 16.07
CA ASP A 236 9.86 31.56 16.62
C ASP A 236 9.03 30.30 16.30
N ASN A 237 7.95 30.43 15.51
CA ASN A 237 7.07 29.31 15.15
C ASN A 237 6.95 29.20 13.63
N HIS A 238 7.48 28.12 13.09
CA HIS A 238 7.38 27.76 11.69
C HIS A 238 6.90 26.30 11.58
N GLY A 239 6.46 25.96 10.37
CA GLY A 239 6.04 24.62 9.99
C GLY A 239 6.20 24.48 8.49
N ASN A 240 5.86 23.33 7.93
CA ASN A 240 5.78 23.14 6.49
C ASN A 240 4.34 22.86 6.08
N SER A 241 3.95 23.28 4.90
CA SER A 241 2.73 22.76 4.28
C SER A 241 2.85 21.24 4.03
N PHE A 242 1.73 20.57 3.84
CA PHE A 242 1.72 19.19 3.37
C PHE A 242 0.42 18.95 2.61
N TYR A 243 0.47 19.05 1.28
CA TYR A 243 -0.70 18.82 0.44
C TYR A 243 -0.31 18.41 -0.98
N PHE A 244 -1.26 17.81 -1.69
CA PHE A 244 -1.06 17.38 -3.07
C PHE A 244 -1.52 18.46 -4.05
N LYS A 245 -0.72 18.73 -5.09
CA LYS A 245 -1.22 19.32 -6.34
C LYS A 245 -1.30 18.25 -7.41
N VAL A 246 -2.43 18.18 -8.08
CA VAL A 246 -2.59 17.34 -9.29
C VAL A 246 -2.85 18.26 -10.46
N ASN A 247 -2.04 18.16 -11.51
CA ASN A 247 -2.10 19.05 -12.68
C ASN A 247 -2.03 20.54 -12.28
N GLY A 248 -1.19 20.87 -11.29
CA GLY A 248 -1.00 22.22 -10.76
C GLY A 248 -2.12 22.73 -9.83
N ILE A 249 -3.18 21.95 -9.60
CA ILE A 249 -4.31 22.34 -8.75
C ILE A 249 -4.18 21.68 -7.38
N PRO A 250 -4.20 22.44 -6.26
CA PRO A 250 -4.24 21.88 -4.91
C PRO A 250 -5.49 21.02 -4.71
N ILE A 251 -5.28 19.75 -4.33
CA ILE A 251 -6.35 18.79 -4.06
C ILE A 251 -6.42 18.56 -2.56
N PHE A 252 -7.58 18.87 -1.96
CA PHE A 252 -7.87 18.40 -0.62
C PHE A 252 -8.20 16.91 -0.69
N ALA A 253 -7.36 16.07 -0.09
CA ALA A 253 -7.59 14.64 0.01
C ALA A 253 -8.82 14.36 0.88
N LYS A 254 -9.72 13.53 0.37
CA LYS A 254 -10.95 13.08 1.05
C LYS A 254 -11.01 11.57 0.87
N GLY A 255 -10.96 10.84 1.97
CA GLY A 255 -10.73 9.42 1.89
C GLY A 255 -10.73 8.73 3.24
N SER A 256 -10.27 7.49 3.20
CA SER A 256 -10.07 6.63 4.36
C SER A 256 -8.87 5.71 4.12
N ASN A 257 -8.48 4.98 5.15
CA ASN A 257 -7.50 3.89 5.05
C ASN A 257 -8.20 2.62 4.54
N ALA A 258 -7.55 1.93 3.62
CA ALA A 258 -7.96 0.66 3.06
C ALA A 258 -7.08 -0.44 3.68
N ILE A 259 -7.73 -1.34 4.41
CA ILE A 259 -7.16 -2.57 4.96
C ILE A 259 -7.50 -3.75 4.02
N PRO A 260 -6.90 -4.95 4.20
CA PRO A 260 -7.26 -6.11 3.39
C PRO A 260 -8.77 -6.37 3.41
N ILE A 261 -9.39 -6.45 2.23
CA ILE A 261 -10.85 -6.61 2.06
C ILE A 261 -11.33 -7.93 2.71
N ASN A 262 -10.44 -8.91 2.80
CA ASN A 262 -10.66 -10.18 3.48
C ASN A 262 -9.38 -10.64 4.18
N ILE A 263 -9.51 -11.35 5.29
CA ILE A 263 -8.36 -11.96 5.99
C ILE A 263 -7.65 -13.03 5.13
N LEU A 264 -8.38 -13.64 4.20
CA LEU A 264 -7.85 -14.49 3.14
C LEU A 264 -7.69 -13.65 1.88
N PRO A 265 -6.46 -13.19 1.55
CA PRO A 265 -6.28 -12.18 0.52
C PRO A 265 -6.72 -12.64 -0.88
N GLU A 266 -6.73 -13.95 -1.16
CA GLU A 266 -7.26 -14.50 -2.41
C GLU A 266 -8.76 -14.21 -2.62
N LYS A 267 -9.53 -14.09 -1.53
CA LYS A 267 -10.95 -13.68 -1.59
C LYS A 267 -11.10 -12.16 -1.66
N GLY A 268 -10.20 -11.44 -0.98
CA GLY A 268 -10.19 -9.97 -1.02
C GLY A 268 -9.93 -9.42 -2.43
N GLN A 269 -9.16 -10.15 -3.23
CA GLN A 269 -8.79 -9.77 -4.59
C GLN A 269 -9.82 -10.13 -5.66
N GLU A 270 -10.95 -10.75 -5.29
CA GLU A 270 -12.04 -10.98 -6.23
C GLU A 270 -12.61 -9.65 -6.74
N LYS A 271 -12.92 -9.60 -8.05
CA LYS A 271 -13.34 -8.36 -8.72
C LYS A 271 -14.54 -7.71 -8.06
N ASP A 272 -15.55 -8.49 -7.67
CA ASP A 272 -16.75 -7.98 -7.03
C ASP A 272 -16.46 -7.30 -5.68
N SER A 273 -15.54 -7.87 -4.90
CA SER A 273 -15.07 -7.29 -3.62
C SER A 273 -14.36 -5.95 -3.84
N VAL A 274 -13.47 -5.90 -4.84
CA VAL A 274 -12.72 -4.69 -5.23
C VAL A 274 -13.67 -3.62 -5.77
N ASP A 275 -14.59 -3.98 -6.66
CA ASP A 275 -15.58 -3.08 -7.26
C ASP A 275 -16.50 -2.52 -6.18
N GLN A 276 -17.00 -3.35 -5.27
CA GLN A 276 -17.85 -2.90 -4.18
C GLN A 276 -17.15 -1.86 -3.31
N LEU A 277 -15.89 -2.09 -2.93
CA LEU A 277 -15.12 -1.16 -2.11
C LEU A 277 -14.86 0.17 -2.86
N LEU A 278 -14.26 0.11 -4.05
CA LEU A 278 -13.82 1.31 -4.77
C LEU A 278 -14.99 2.12 -5.33
N GLN A 279 -16.07 1.46 -5.77
CA GLN A 279 -17.29 2.14 -6.16
C GLN A 279 -17.93 2.85 -4.96
N SER A 280 -17.98 2.21 -3.78
CA SER A 280 -18.49 2.85 -2.56
C SER A 280 -17.66 4.08 -2.17
N ALA A 281 -16.33 4.01 -2.28
CA ALA A 281 -15.46 5.16 -2.05
C ALA A 281 -15.76 6.31 -3.03
N ARG A 282 -15.91 6.00 -4.32
CA ARG A 282 -16.29 6.99 -5.35
C ARG A 282 -17.64 7.63 -5.08
N ASP A 283 -18.65 6.83 -4.77
CA ASP A 283 -20.04 7.27 -4.58
C ASP A 283 -20.20 8.14 -3.33
N CYS A 284 -19.37 7.91 -2.31
CA CYS A 284 -19.24 8.78 -1.14
C CYS A 284 -18.32 10.00 -1.37
N HIS A 285 -17.99 10.30 -2.62
CA HIS A 285 -17.16 11.45 -3.03
C HIS A 285 -15.73 11.45 -2.47
N MET A 286 -15.19 10.29 -2.11
CA MET A 286 -13.77 10.15 -1.82
C MET A 286 -12.96 10.32 -3.10
N ASN A 287 -11.76 10.87 -2.97
CA ASN A 287 -10.79 11.01 -4.05
C ASN A 287 -9.44 10.42 -3.69
N MET A 288 -9.29 9.83 -2.50
CA MET A 288 -8.08 9.15 -2.06
C MET A 288 -8.42 7.94 -1.18
N LEU A 289 -7.65 6.87 -1.30
CA LEU A 289 -7.56 5.79 -0.32
C LEU A 289 -6.10 5.56 0.04
N ARG A 290 -5.82 5.23 1.30
CA ARG A 290 -4.49 4.80 1.74
C ARG A 290 -4.44 3.28 1.88
N VAL A 291 -3.68 2.60 1.02
CA VAL A 291 -3.43 1.16 1.16
C VAL A 291 -2.44 0.98 2.31
N TRP A 292 -2.97 0.58 3.47
CA TRP A 292 -2.26 0.60 4.75
C TRP A 292 -1.21 -0.52 4.86
N GLY A 293 -0.05 -0.18 5.45
CA GLY A 293 1.16 -1.00 5.44
C GLY A 293 1.12 -2.34 6.19
N GLY A 294 0.13 -2.62 7.03
CA GLY A 294 0.02 -3.96 7.63
C GLY A 294 -0.85 -4.93 6.81
N GLY A 295 -1.37 -4.48 5.67
CA GLY A 295 -2.17 -5.27 4.76
C GLY A 295 -1.33 -6.03 3.73
N VAL A 296 -1.76 -5.96 2.46
CA VAL A 296 -1.06 -6.50 1.30
C VAL A 296 -0.95 -5.43 0.22
N TYR A 297 0.03 -5.54 -0.68
CA TYR A 297 -0.08 -4.86 -1.96
C TYR A 297 -1.27 -5.46 -2.71
N GLU A 298 -2.22 -4.62 -3.07
CA GLU A 298 -3.48 -5.08 -3.65
C GLU A 298 -3.33 -5.72 -5.05
N SER A 299 -4.41 -6.32 -5.54
CA SER A 299 -4.45 -6.92 -6.89
C SER A 299 -4.20 -5.89 -7.99
N ASP A 300 -3.72 -6.33 -9.16
CA ASP A 300 -3.59 -5.45 -10.34
C ASP A 300 -4.93 -4.78 -10.68
N TYR A 301 -6.03 -5.50 -10.52
CA TYR A 301 -7.38 -4.99 -10.78
C TYR A 301 -7.76 -3.85 -9.84
N TYR A 302 -7.32 -3.86 -8.57
CA TYR A 302 -7.56 -2.77 -7.63
C TYR A 302 -7.01 -1.45 -8.13
N TYR A 303 -5.75 -1.42 -8.57
CA TYR A 303 -5.12 -0.20 -9.07
C TYR A 303 -5.68 0.23 -10.42
N GLN A 304 -5.96 -0.72 -11.33
CA GLN A 304 -6.67 -0.43 -12.59
C GLN A 304 -8.02 0.23 -12.31
N ARG A 305 -8.77 -0.29 -11.35
CA ARG A 305 -10.08 0.23 -10.99
C ARG A 305 -9.98 1.58 -10.30
N ALA A 306 -8.96 1.80 -9.46
CA ALA A 306 -8.66 3.11 -8.88
C ALA A 306 -8.32 4.15 -9.95
N ASP A 307 -7.56 3.78 -11.00
CA ASP A 307 -7.28 4.63 -12.15
C ASP A 307 -8.56 5.05 -12.87
N GLU A 308 -9.43 4.08 -13.18
CA GLU A 308 -10.70 4.32 -13.87
C GLU A 308 -11.65 5.21 -13.06
N LEU A 309 -11.68 5.01 -11.73
CA LEU A 309 -12.59 5.72 -10.84
C LEU A 309 -12.06 7.07 -10.37
N GLY A 310 -10.78 7.38 -10.61
CA GLY A 310 -10.16 8.62 -10.17
C GLY A 310 -9.82 8.60 -8.68
N ILE A 311 -9.61 7.44 -8.08
CA ILE A 311 -9.25 7.32 -6.67
C ILE A 311 -7.74 7.39 -6.55
N MET A 312 -7.21 8.45 -5.96
CA MET A 312 -5.78 8.54 -5.66
C MET A 312 -5.41 7.48 -4.61
N ILE A 313 -4.22 6.92 -4.73
CA ILE A 313 -3.70 5.92 -3.80
C ILE A 313 -2.47 6.49 -3.09
N TRP A 314 -2.54 6.52 -1.77
CA TRP A 314 -1.37 6.57 -0.91
C TRP A 314 -0.96 5.12 -0.66
N GLN A 315 0.24 4.74 -1.13
CA GLN A 315 0.71 3.36 -1.07
C GLN A 315 1.76 3.19 0.01
N ASP A 316 1.42 2.53 1.12
CA ASP A 316 2.46 2.09 2.05
C ASP A 316 3.23 0.90 1.46
N PHE A 317 4.51 0.75 1.81
CA PHE A 317 5.17 -0.54 1.80
C PHE A 317 4.68 -1.38 2.99
N MET A 318 4.72 -2.71 2.87
CA MET A 318 4.02 -3.60 3.80
C MET A 318 4.75 -3.80 5.16
N PHE A 319 4.92 -2.71 5.90
CA PHE A 319 5.51 -2.61 7.23
C PHE A 319 4.60 -1.73 8.12
N ALA A 320 4.26 -2.19 9.33
CA ALA A 320 3.35 -1.45 10.21
C ALA A 320 3.55 -1.77 11.69
N CYS A 321 3.59 -0.72 12.53
CA CYS A 321 3.60 -0.75 14.00
C CYS A 321 4.54 -1.83 14.59
N ALA A 322 5.75 -1.94 14.05
CA ALA A 322 6.74 -2.90 14.51
C ALA A 322 8.16 -2.48 14.12
N LEU A 323 9.13 -2.94 14.91
CA LEU A 323 10.53 -2.88 14.53
C LEU A 323 10.89 -4.13 13.73
N TYR A 324 11.60 -3.94 12.63
CA TYR A 324 11.89 -5.00 11.65
C TYR A 324 13.38 -5.36 11.62
N PRO A 325 13.72 -6.61 11.26
CA PRO A 325 15.10 -7.04 11.15
C PRO A 325 15.87 -6.24 10.10
N SER A 326 17.15 -6.01 10.38
CA SER A 326 18.08 -5.35 9.44
C SER A 326 19.24 -6.27 9.01
N ARG A 327 19.15 -7.57 9.34
CA ARG A 327 20.05 -8.63 8.86
C ARG A 327 19.97 -8.79 7.35
N GLN A 328 21.09 -9.17 6.73
CA GLN A 328 21.25 -9.07 5.27
C GLN A 328 20.24 -9.93 4.51
N ASP A 329 19.94 -11.14 4.97
CA ASP A 329 18.99 -12.03 4.29
C ASP A 329 17.54 -11.52 4.35
N PHE A 330 17.15 -10.84 5.43
CA PHE A 330 15.88 -10.12 5.48
C PHE A 330 15.87 -8.94 4.49
N LEU A 331 16.94 -8.14 4.45
CA LEU A 331 17.04 -7.01 3.52
C LEU A 331 17.05 -7.46 2.05
N ASP A 332 17.72 -8.58 1.73
CA ASP A 332 17.74 -9.14 0.37
C ASP A 332 16.34 -9.60 -0.07
N ASN A 333 15.53 -10.11 0.85
CA ASN A 333 14.12 -10.43 0.61
C ASN A 333 13.31 -9.14 0.38
N VAL A 334 13.48 -8.13 1.23
CA VAL A 334 12.81 -6.82 1.07
C VAL A 334 13.20 -6.13 -0.24
N ILE A 335 14.46 -6.19 -0.67
CA ILE A 335 14.90 -5.64 -1.96
C ILE A 335 14.13 -6.28 -3.12
N GLN A 336 13.98 -7.61 -3.10
CA GLN A 336 13.20 -8.33 -4.11
C GLN A 336 11.72 -7.91 -4.08
N GLU A 337 11.14 -7.77 -2.89
CA GLU A 337 9.76 -7.29 -2.71
C GLU A 337 9.55 -5.90 -3.29
N VAL A 338 10.38 -4.94 -2.88
CA VAL A 338 10.31 -3.55 -3.34
C VAL A 338 10.46 -3.49 -4.85
N GLN A 339 11.51 -4.12 -5.40
CA GLN A 339 11.76 -4.08 -6.84
C GLN A 339 10.62 -4.71 -7.64
N HIS A 340 10.03 -5.80 -7.15
CA HIS A 340 8.88 -6.40 -7.80
C HIS A 340 7.66 -5.47 -7.76
N GLN A 341 7.25 -5.05 -6.56
CA GLN A 341 5.99 -4.32 -6.39
C GLN A 341 6.05 -2.97 -7.10
N VAL A 342 7.16 -2.24 -7.00
CA VAL A 342 7.33 -0.95 -7.67
C VAL A 342 7.29 -1.10 -9.19
N LYS A 343 7.87 -2.16 -9.76
CA LYS A 343 7.76 -2.45 -11.21
C LYS A 343 6.33 -2.86 -11.62
N ARG A 344 5.61 -3.55 -10.74
CA ARG A 344 4.25 -4.03 -11.00
C ARG A 344 3.24 -2.88 -11.01
N ILE A 345 3.28 -2.01 -10.00
CA ILE A 345 2.20 -1.03 -9.76
C ILE A 345 2.63 0.43 -9.96
N GLY A 346 3.92 0.71 -10.12
CA GLY A 346 4.46 2.08 -10.19
C GLY A 346 3.95 2.95 -11.34
N SER A 347 3.44 2.33 -12.42
CA SER A 347 2.90 3.06 -13.58
C SER A 347 1.47 3.56 -13.40
N HIS A 348 0.77 3.16 -12.32
CA HIS A 348 -0.64 3.51 -12.12
C HIS A 348 -0.81 5.00 -11.83
N PRO A 349 -1.58 5.77 -12.63
CA PRO A 349 -1.83 7.18 -12.37
C PRO A 349 -2.56 7.41 -11.04
N SER A 350 -3.30 6.44 -10.51
CA SER A 350 -3.87 6.55 -9.17
C SER A 350 -2.84 6.73 -8.06
N ILE A 351 -1.64 6.12 -8.12
CA ILE A 351 -0.66 6.18 -7.03
C ILE A 351 0.03 7.54 -6.99
N VAL A 352 -0.21 8.33 -5.94
CA VAL A 352 0.29 9.71 -5.82
C VAL A 352 1.45 9.87 -4.82
N ILE A 353 1.61 8.92 -3.91
CA ILE A 353 2.68 8.90 -2.90
C ILE A 353 2.96 7.47 -2.45
N TRP A 354 4.22 7.23 -2.09
CA TRP A 354 4.67 6.01 -1.43
C TRP A 354 5.13 6.32 0.00
N ALA A 355 4.76 5.48 0.97
CA ALA A 355 5.22 5.59 2.34
C ALA A 355 5.98 4.33 2.77
N GLY A 356 7.14 4.50 3.42
CA GLY A 356 8.01 3.38 3.80
C GLY A 356 7.38 2.42 4.81
N ASN A 357 6.48 2.90 5.67
CA ASN A 357 5.76 2.11 6.66
C ASN A 357 4.59 2.89 7.29
N ASN A 358 3.79 2.19 8.08
CA ASN A 358 2.86 2.76 9.05
C ASN A 358 3.49 2.84 10.46
N GLU A 359 3.50 4.04 11.03
CA GLU A 359 3.77 4.40 12.43
C GLU A 359 5.13 3.98 13.00
N ASN A 360 6.08 3.46 12.22
CA ASN A 360 7.34 3.00 12.81
C ASN A 360 8.25 4.17 13.22
N GLU A 361 8.16 5.33 12.56
CA GLU A 361 8.83 6.56 13.02
C GLU A 361 8.27 7.01 14.38
N ALA A 362 6.94 7.05 14.50
CA ALA A 362 6.22 7.40 15.71
C ALA A 362 6.49 6.40 16.86
N THR A 363 6.52 5.11 16.55
CA THR A 363 6.84 4.02 17.49
C THR A 363 8.24 4.20 18.08
N LEU A 364 9.23 4.53 17.23
CA LEU A 364 10.62 4.71 17.63
C LEU A 364 10.83 5.96 18.49
N HIS A 365 10.18 7.07 18.13
CA HIS A 365 10.34 8.29 18.92
C HIS A 365 9.47 8.28 20.19
N GLY A 366 8.26 7.71 20.10
CA GLY A 366 7.29 7.64 21.19
C GLY A 366 7.58 6.53 22.21
N SER A 367 8.61 5.71 22.01
CA SER A 367 8.99 4.61 22.91
C SER A 367 7.82 3.66 23.24
N TRP A 368 7.00 3.34 22.23
CA TRP A 368 5.78 2.52 22.41
C TRP A 368 6.07 1.15 23.05
N TYR A 369 7.29 0.63 22.86
CA TYR A 369 7.72 -0.66 23.39
C TYR A 369 8.80 -0.55 24.47
N GLY A 370 8.90 0.61 25.13
CA GLY A 370 9.92 0.92 26.13
C GLY A 370 11.11 1.68 25.55
N ASP A 371 12.21 1.73 26.31
CA ASP A 371 13.40 2.50 25.96
C ASP A 371 14.04 2.00 24.65
N ASN A 372 13.99 2.84 23.62
CA ASN A 372 14.57 2.52 22.33
C ASN A 372 16.09 2.77 22.35
N GLY A 373 16.87 1.69 22.31
CA GLY A 373 18.32 1.77 22.12
C GLY A 373 18.69 2.30 20.72
N GLN A 374 19.88 2.88 20.58
CA GLN A 374 20.39 3.44 19.32
C GLN A 374 20.32 2.45 18.14
N ILE A 375 20.44 1.15 18.42
CA ILE A 375 20.37 0.09 17.40
C ILE A 375 19.07 0.12 16.59
N TYR A 376 17.94 0.43 17.22
CA TYR A 376 16.65 0.48 16.55
C TYR A 376 16.53 1.66 15.58
N PHE A 377 17.12 2.82 15.94
CA PHE A 377 17.23 3.97 15.05
C PHE A 377 18.13 3.64 13.85
N ASP A 378 19.22 2.91 14.07
CA ASP A 378 20.14 2.51 13.01
C ASP A 378 19.49 1.50 12.06
N ASP A 379 18.73 0.53 12.58
CA ASP A 379 17.95 -0.45 11.82
C ASP A 379 16.88 0.21 10.97
N TYR A 380 16.11 1.13 11.55
CA TYR A 380 15.10 1.91 10.83
C TYR A 380 15.71 2.66 9.66
N LYS A 381 16.82 3.39 9.89
CA LYS A 381 17.52 4.08 8.82
C LYS A 381 18.09 3.11 7.78
N LYS A 382 18.53 1.91 8.20
CA LYS A 382 19.03 0.89 7.28
C LYS A 382 17.92 0.43 6.35
N LEU A 383 16.78 0.05 6.91
CA LEU A 383 15.64 -0.48 6.16
C LEU A 383 14.99 0.58 5.26
N TYR A 384 14.51 1.70 5.83
CA TYR A 384 13.66 2.63 5.09
C TYR A 384 14.44 3.64 4.25
N PHE A 385 15.62 4.08 4.69
CA PHE A 385 16.41 5.11 3.99
C PHE A 385 17.54 4.56 3.14
N ARG A 386 18.21 3.48 3.57
CA ARG A 386 19.37 2.92 2.88
C ARG A 386 19.05 1.69 2.02
N THR A 387 17.87 1.10 2.20
CA THR A 387 17.42 -0.06 1.41
C THR A 387 16.16 0.27 0.58
N ILE A 388 15.01 0.54 1.21
CA ILE A 388 13.74 0.72 0.48
C ILE A 388 13.77 1.96 -0.42
N LYS A 389 14.07 3.16 0.13
CA LYS A 389 14.08 4.41 -0.65
C LYS A 389 15.00 4.34 -1.89
N PRO A 390 16.26 3.88 -1.81
CA PRO A 390 17.12 3.77 -2.99
C PRO A 390 16.64 2.73 -4.01
N GLU A 391 16.16 1.56 -3.58
CA GLU A 391 15.65 0.55 -4.52
C GLU A 391 14.38 1.01 -5.24
N PHE A 392 13.50 1.72 -4.52
CA PHE A 392 12.33 2.38 -5.09
C PHE A 392 12.72 3.43 -6.13
N GLN A 393 13.64 4.35 -5.78
CA GLN A 393 14.06 5.46 -6.64
C GLN A 393 14.85 5.02 -7.89
N LYS A 394 15.46 3.83 -7.88
CA LYS A 394 16.06 3.24 -9.09
C LYS A 394 15.03 2.92 -10.18
N ILE A 395 13.77 2.69 -9.79
CA ILE A 395 12.70 2.27 -10.70
C ILE A 395 11.77 3.45 -11.03
N LEU A 396 11.39 4.23 -10.02
CA LEU A 396 10.57 5.43 -10.17
C LEU A 396 11.37 6.65 -9.73
N GLU A 397 11.95 7.36 -10.70
CA GLU A 397 12.85 8.48 -10.41
C GLU A 397 12.08 9.70 -9.87
N ARG A 398 10.80 9.84 -10.23
CA ARG A 398 10.00 11.05 -9.97
C ARG A 398 8.88 10.87 -8.96
N ALA A 399 8.64 9.65 -8.49
CA ALA A 399 7.56 9.37 -7.55
C ALA A 399 7.92 9.86 -6.13
N HIS A 400 6.91 10.36 -5.42
CA HIS A 400 7.07 10.89 -4.05
C HIS A 400 7.21 9.75 -3.04
N TYR A 401 8.17 9.89 -2.12
CA TYR A 401 8.41 8.95 -1.04
C TYR A 401 8.51 9.69 0.30
N ILE A 402 7.82 9.19 1.31
CA ILE A 402 8.02 9.53 2.72
C ILE A 402 8.40 8.28 3.49
N ALA A 403 9.18 8.40 4.57
CA ALA A 403 9.72 7.22 5.26
C ALA A 403 8.68 6.50 6.13
N SER A 404 7.69 7.22 6.66
CA SER A 404 6.66 6.74 7.58
C SER A 404 5.38 7.56 7.42
N SER A 405 4.28 7.09 8.03
CA SER A 405 3.02 7.78 8.25
C SER A 405 2.60 7.50 9.71
N PRO A 406 2.54 8.49 10.63
CA PRO A 406 2.81 9.89 10.38
C PRO A 406 4.31 10.15 10.19
N SER A 407 4.63 11.27 9.53
CA SER A 407 5.98 11.78 9.38
C SER A 407 5.97 13.29 9.17
N ASN A 408 7.00 14.00 9.65
CA ASN A 408 7.17 15.43 9.40
C ASN A 408 7.73 15.72 7.99
N GLY A 409 7.87 14.69 7.15
CA GLY A 409 8.23 14.81 5.74
C GLY A 409 9.65 15.35 5.55
N VAL A 410 9.81 16.46 4.84
CA VAL A 410 11.13 17.09 4.62
C VAL A 410 11.81 17.50 5.94
N GLU A 411 11.03 17.76 7.00
CA GLU A 411 11.60 18.08 8.32
C GLU A 411 12.15 16.82 8.99
N SER A 412 11.47 15.67 8.91
CA SER A 412 12.03 14.39 9.36
C SER A 412 13.35 14.08 8.64
N GLU A 413 13.46 14.38 7.34
CA GLU A 413 14.73 14.24 6.61
C GLU A 413 15.83 15.21 7.11
N ALA A 414 15.47 16.47 7.39
CA ALA A 414 16.39 17.47 7.93
C ALA A 414 16.91 17.07 9.32
N GLU A 415 16.09 16.42 10.14
CA GLU A 415 16.44 15.86 11.45
C GLU A 415 17.22 14.53 11.37
N GLY A 416 17.62 14.11 10.16
CA GLY A 416 18.42 12.91 9.96
C GLY A 416 17.61 11.63 9.75
N GLY A 417 16.36 11.76 9.34
CA GLY A 417 15.45 10.69 8.88
C GLY A 417 14.41 10.22 9.89
N ILE A 418 14.49 10.66 11.15
CA ILE A 418 13.54 10.31 12.21
C ILE A 418 13.30 11.60 13.00
N SER A 419 12.06 12.06 13.06
CA SER A 419 11.78 13.33 13.72
C SER A 419 11.80 13.22 15.25
N TYR A 420 12.16 14.33 15.92
CA TYR A 420 12.01 14.51 17.37
C TYR A 420 10.55 14.58 17.83
N TYR A 421 9.59 14.85 16.94
CA TYR A 421 8.18 14.77 17.27
C TYR A 421 7.36 14.46 16.02
N PRO A 422 7.21 13.17 15.64
CA PRO A 422 6.49 12.78 14.42
C PRO A 422 4.99 13.12 14.40
N TYR A 423 4.43 13.55 15.54
CA TYR A 423 3.04 14.01 15.67
C TYR A 423 2.91 15.55 15.63
N ASP A 424 3.95 16.27 15.21
CA ASP A 424 3.92 17.73 15.15
C ASP A 424 2.95 18.23 14.07
N GLU A 425 1.81 18.76 14.50
CA GLU A 425 0.76 19.30 13.63
C GLU A 425 1.24 20.41 12.67
N ARG A 426 2.43 20.98 12.90
CA ARG A 426 3.01 22.04 12.06
C ARG A 426 3.63 21.51 10.78
N TYR A 427 3.96 20.22 10.70
CA TYR A 427 4.62 19.56 9.59
C TYR A 427 3.78 18.37 9.09
N GLY A 428 4.15 17.84 7.92
CA GLY A 428 3.83 16.45 7.62
C GLY A 428 2.35 16.04 7.64
N ASP A 429 2.15 14.78 7.99
CA ASP A 429 0.86 14.20 8.29
C ASP A 429 0.81 13.69 9.74
N VAL A 430 -0.40 13.59 10.32
CA VAL A 430 -0.61 13.09 11.69
C VAL A 430 -1.70 12.02 11.75
N HIS A 431 -1.58 11.14 12.75
CA HIS A 431 -2.65 10.23 13.17
C HIS A 431 -3.29 10.77 14.46
N THR A 432 -4.61 10.75 14.58
CA THR A 432 -5.31 11.32 15.74
C THR A 432 -6.42 10.41 16.25
N TYR A 433 -6.29 9.95 17.49
CA TYR A 433 -7.27 9.10 18.17
C TYR A 433 -7.53 9.67 19.58
N LEU A 434 -8.77 10.13 19.84
CA LEU A 434 -9.13 10.91 21.04
C LEU A 434 -10.37 10.33 21.74
N TYR A 435 -10.22 9.16 22.35
CA TYR A 435 -11.35 8.40 22.92
C TYR A 435 -11.81 8.87 24.30
N GLU A 436 -10.98 9.63 25.02
CA GLU A 436 -11.29 10.14 26.37
C GLU A 436 -12.11 11.44 26.37
N PHE A 437 -12.48 11.92 25.17
CA PHE A 437 -13.16 13.19 24.98
C PHE A 437 -14.48 12.99 24.23
N ASP A 438 -15.41 13.92 24.45
CA ASP A 438 -16.66 13.99 23.69
C ASP A 438 -16.38 14.34 22.22
N GLY A 439 -16.54 13.35 21.33
CA GLY A 439 -16.29 13.47 19.89
C GLY A 439 -17.23 14.44 19.17
N PHE A 440 -18.32 14.89 19.80
CA PHE A 440 -19.19 15.91 19.21
C PHE A 440 -18.63 17.32 19.41
N ASN A 441 -17.63 17.49 20.28
CA ASN A 441 -16.99 18.77 20.52
C ASN A 441 -15.88 19.03 19.49
N PRO A 442 -16.07 19.92 18.49
CA PRO A 442 -15.07 20.14 17.46
C PRO A 442 -13.78 20.77 17.98
N ASN A 443 -13.72 21.26 19.21
CA ASN A 443 -12.53 21.95 19.73
C ASN A 443 -11.46 21.01 20.29
N ILE A 444 -11.78 19.72 20.45
CA ILE A 444 -10.80 18.72 20.93
C ILE A 444 -9.80 18.36 19.84
N TYR A 445 -10.23 18.44 18.57
CA TYR A 445 -9.44 17.95 17.46
C TYR A 445 -8.31 18.92 17.09
N PRO A 446 -7.13 18.40 16.75
CA PRO A 446 -6.00 19.19 16.26
C PRO A 446 -6.32 19.88 14.92
N ILE A 447 -5.38 20.68 14.42
CA ILE A 447 -5.45 21.25 13.06
C ILE A 447 -4.13 20.92 12.34
N PRO A 448 -3.96 19.65 11.93
CA PRO A 448 -2.74 19.24 11.26
C PRO A 448 -2.68 19.77 9.82
N ARG A 449 -1.49 19.69 9.21
CA ARG A 449 -1.30 19.97 7.79
C ARG A 449 -2.00 18.94 6.92
N PHE A 450 -1.96 17.69 7.34
CA PHE A 450 -2.67 16.56 6.74
C PHE A 450 -3.02 15.55 7.83
N SER A 451 -4.24 15.01 7.82
CA SER A 451 -4.64 13.92 8.71
C SER A 451 -4.79 12.65 7.87
N SER A 452 -3.83 11.75 8.02
CA SER A 452 -3.75 10.46 7.30
C SER A 452 -4.49 9.36 8.06
N GLU A 453 -4.65 9.49 9.38
CA GLU A 453 -5.52 8.64 10.18
C GLU A 453 -6.27 9.42 11.27
N TYR A 454 -7.53 9.04 11.46
CA TYR A 454 -8.37 9.37 12.60
C TYR A 454 -9.60 8.48 12.56
N GLY A 455 -10.19 8.18 13.73
CA GLY A 455 -11.33 7.28 13.76
C GLY A 455 -11.94 7.07 15.13
N PHE A 456 -13.16 6.54 15.10
CA PHE A 456 -13.92 6.06 16.25
C PHE A 456 -14.41 4.65 15.94
N GLN A 457 -14.50 3.79 16.94
CA GLN A 457 -14.98 2.41 16.76
C GLN A 457 -16.52 2.38 16.68
N SER A 458 -17.08 1.38 15.98
CA SER A 458 -18.50 1.02 16.10
C SER A 458 -18.73 -0.46 15.87
N TYR A 459 -19.88 -0.97 16.32
CA TYR A 459 -20.31 -2.32 15.96
C TYR A 459 -20.85 -2.36 14.53
N PRO A 460 -20.62 -3.46 13.79
CA PRO A 460 -21.31 -3.69 12.52
C PRO A 460 -22.82 -3.91 12.76
N SER A 461 -23.60 -3.87 11.69
CA SER A 461 -25.04 -4.14 11.77
C SER A 461 -25.34 -5.54 12.33
N PHE A 462 -26.49 -5.69 12.99
CA PHE A 462 -26.97 -6.99 13.48
C PHE A 462 -27.06 -8.04 12.36
N SER A 463 -27.46 -7.62 11.15
CA SER A 463 -27.48 -8.50 9.98
C SER A 463 -26.11 -9.05 9.60
N THR A 464 -25.02 -8.34 9.91
CA THR A 464 -23.64 -8.83 9.72
C THR A 464 -23.27 -9.81 10.83
N LEU A 465 -23.57 -9.48 12.09
CA LEU A 465 -23.28 -10.33 13.24
C LEU A 465 -23.98 -11.69 13.16
N LEU A 466 -25.24 -11.72 12.70
CA LEU A 466 -26.01 -12.96 12.46
C LEU A 466 -25.32 -13.93 11.49
N LYS A 467 -24.54 -13.44 10.53
CA LYS A 467 -23.79 -14.31 9.60
C LYS A 467 -22.59 -14.98 10.26
N ALA A 468 -22.16 -14.46 11.41
CA ALA A 468 -20.95 -14.87 12.11
C ALA A 468 -21.23 -15.69 13.38
N SER A 469 -22.51 -15.89 13.74
CA SER A 469 -22.95 -16.67 14.90
C SER A 469 -24.08 -17.63 14.51
N GLU A 470 -24.08 -18.83 15.09
CA GLU A 470 -25.17 -19.81 14.91
C GLU A 470 -26.35 -19.59 15.89
N ASN A 471 -26.17 -18.72 16.89
CA ASN A 471 -27.15 -18.50 17.94
C ASN A 471 -27.27 -17.00 18.28
N GLU A 472 -28.50 -16.47 18.28
CA GLU A 472 -28.81 -15.09 18.64
C GLU A 472 -28.44 -14.77 20.09
N SER A 473 -28.43 -15.75 21.01
CA SER A 473 -28.01 -15.52 22.39
C SER A 473 -26.54 -15.13 22.53
N ASN A 474 -25.71 -15.39 21.51
CA ASN A 474 -24.32 -14.94 21.45
C ASN A 474 -24.21 -13.48 21.00
N LEU A 475 -25.29 -12.87 20.52
CA LEU A 475 -25.30 -11.51 19.98
C LEU A 475 -25.86 -10.53 21.01
N VAL A 476 -25.38 -10.66 22.24
CA VAL A 476 -25.73 -9.81 23.39
C VAL A 476 -24.47 -9.13 23.90
N ILE A 477 -24.52 -7.81 24.14
CA ILE A 477 -23.38 -7.07 24.70
C ILE A 477 -22.94 -7.70 26.02
N GLY A 478 -21.63 -7.93 26.16
CA GLY A 478 -21.05 -8.63 27.32
C GLY A 478 -21.05 -10.16 27.21
N SER A 479 -21.60 -10.75 26.15
CA SER A 479 -21.42 -12.18 25.87
C SER A 479 -19.96 -12.51 25.54
N GLU A 480 -19.56 -13.75 25.81
CA GLU A 480 -18.22 -14.25 25.48
C GLU A 480 -17.92 -14.12 23.97
N PHE A 481 -18.93 -14.31 23.12
CA PHE A 481 -18.78 -14.20 21.67
C PHE A 481 -18.43 -12.77 21.21
N LEU A 482 -19.16 -11.75 21.66
CA LEU A 482 -18.86 -10.37 21.27
C LEU A 482 -17.57 -9.87 21.92
N GLN A 483 -17.30 -10.24 23.18
CA GLN A 483 -16.01 -9.95 23.84
C GLN A 483 -14.83 -10.65 23.17
N HIS A 484 -15.05 -11.81 22.54
CA HIS A 484 -14.04 -12.48 21.74
C HIS A 484 -13.73 -11.73 20.44
N ARG A 485 -14.74 -11.13 19.81
CA ARG A 485 -14.61 -10.37 18.56
C ARG A 485 -14.03 -8.97 18.75
N GLN A 486 -14.20 -8.39 19.94
CA GLN A 486 -13.61 -7.11 20.30
C GLN A 486 -12.10 -7.28 20.51
N HIS A 487 -11.31 -6.66 19.63
CA HIS A 487 -9.86 -6.73 19.64
C HIS A 487 -9.19 -5.41 20.06
N HIS A 488 -9.96 -4.32 20.16
CA HIS A 488 -9.43 -3.05 20.66
C HIS A 488 -9.30 -3.10 22.18
N PRO A 489 -8.15 -2.70 22.77
CA PRO A 489 -8.02 -2.57 24.21
C PRO A 489 -9.07 -1.61 24.76
N VAL A 490 -9.61 -1.87 25.95
CA VAL A 490 -10.76 -1.16 26.55
C VAL A 490 -12.11 -1.43 25.86
N GLY A 491 -12.15 -1.46 24.52
CA GLY A 491 -13.24 -1.98 23.70
C GLY A 491 -14.63 -1.47 24.09
N ASP A 492 -15.53 -2.38 24.47
CA ASP A 492 -16.94 -2.04 24.79
C ASP A 492 -17.11 -1.03 25.93
N VAL A 493 -16.15 -0.97 26.87
CA VAL A 493 -16.19 0.02 27.96
C VAL A 493 -15.99 1.43 27.42
N GLN A 494 -15.10 1.58 26.43
CA GLN A 494 -14.88 2.85 25.75
C GLN A 494 -16.12 3.24 24.93
N LEU A 495 -16.69 2.29 24.18
CA LEU A 495 -17.92 2.52 23.39
C LEU A 495 -19.10 2.96 24.28
N GLU A 496 -19.25 2.35 25.46
CA GLU A 496 -20.27 2.75 26.43
C GLU A 496 -20.04 4.19 26.91
N GLN A 497 -18.81 4.53 27.28
CA GLN A 497 -18.44 5.88 27.72
C GLN A 497 -18.67 6.93 26.64
N GLU A 498 -18.29 6.61 25.40
CA GLU A 498 -18.48 7.46 24.23
C GLU A 498 -19.96 7.77 23.99
N ILE A 499 -20.83 6.74 24.02
CA ILE A 499 -22.28 6.91 23.90
C ILE A 499 -22.79 7.85 25.01
N LEU A 500 -22.37 7.62 26.25
CA LEU A 500 -22.84 8.35 27.43
C LEU A 500 -22.44 9.84 27.45
N TYR A 501 -21.53 10.30 26.58
CA TYR A 501 -21.30 11.74 26.41
C TYR A 501 -22.51 12.47 25.84
N GLN A 502 -23.30 11.80 24.98
CA GLN A 502 -24.33 12.45 24.15
C GLN A 502 -25.70 11.78 24.21
N MET A 503 -25.78 10.52 24.62
CA MET A 503 -26.97 9.68 24.50
C MET A 503 -27.14 8.81 25.75
N ASP A 504 -28.39 8.68 26.22
CA ASP A 504 -28.73 7.81 27.35
C ASP A 504 -28.93 6.36 26.90
N LEU A 505 -28.26 5.42 27.57
CA LEU A 505 -28.49 3.99 27.36
C LEU A 505 -29.67 3.47 28.19
N PRO A 506 -30.44 2.48 27.67
CA PRO A 506 -31.45 1.79 28.47
C PRO A 506 -30.80 0.94 29.57
N ASP A 507 -31.63 0.40 30.48
CA ASP A 507 -31.16 -0.57 31.47
C ASP A 507 -30.48 -1.77 30.77
N LYS A 508 -29.35 -2.23 31.30
CA LYS A 508 -28.57 -3.36 30.75
C LYS A 508 -29.37 -4.67 30.73
N GLU A 509 -30.38 -4.80 31.59
CA GLU A 509 -31.28 -5.96 31.64
C GLU A 509 -32.41 -5.87 30.59
N SER A 510 -32.55 -4.73 29.88
CA SER A 510 -33.60 -4.56 28.88
C SER A 510 -33.34 -5.41 27.63
N LEU A 511 -34.40 -6.03 27.10
CA LEU A 511 -34.34 -6.87 25.90
C LEU A 511 -33.80 -6.13 24.66
N ASN A 512 -33.96 -4.80 24.60
CA ASN A 512 -33.50 -3.97 23.49
C ASN A 512 -32.12 -3.33 23.74
N TYR A 513 -31.45 -3.62 24.86
CA TYR A 513 -30.17 -2.97 25.20
C TYR A 513 -29.13 -3.14 24.09
N THR A 514 -28.96 -4.37 23.60
CA THR A 514 -27.94 -4.66 22.57
C THR A 514 -28.24 -3.96 21.24
N ASP A 515 -29.50 -3.96 20.79
CA ASP A 515 -29.89 -3.28 19.56
C ASP A 515 -29.63 -1.77 19.64
N VAL A 516 -30.01 -1.17 20.77
CA VAL A 516 -29.80 0.27 21.03
C VAL A 516 -28.31 0.57 21.14
N PHE A 517 -27.54 -0.26 21.84
CA PHE A 517 -26.10 -0.09 21.98
C PHE A 517 -25.41 -0.12 20.61
N ILE A 518 -25.66 -1.15 19.79
CA ILE A 518 -25.09 -1.26 18.44
C ILE A 518 -25.45 -0.02 17.60
N PHE A 519 -26.73 0.37 17.58
CA PHE A 519 -27.18 1.53 16.84
C PHE A 519 -26.50 2.82 17.32
N TYR A 520 -26.37 3.03 18.64
CA TYR A 520 -25.74 4.22 19.21
C TYR A 520 -24.24 4.26 18.97
N THR A 521 -23.53 3.12 18.93
CA THR A 521 -22.10 3.14 18.50
C THR A 521 -21.95 3.64 17.06
N GLN A 522 -22.87 3.28 16.16
CA GLN A 522 -22.84 3.76 14.77
C GLN A 522 -23.19 5.25 14.65
N ILE A 523 -24.17 5.72 15.44
CA ILE A 523 -24.51 7.15 15.49
C ILE A 523 -23.34 7.97 16.05
N TYR A 524 -22.75 7.52 17.16
CA TYR A 524 -21.61 8.21 17.76
C TYR A 524 -20.43 8.28 16.78
N GLN A 525 -20.02 7.15 16.20
CA GLN A 525 -18.97 7.12 15.19
C GLN A 525 -19.28 8.08 14.03
N ALA A 526 -20.49 8.00 13.45
CA ALA A 526 -20.85 8.82 12.30
C ALA A 526 -20.79 10.33 12.60
N VAL A 527 -21.29 10.76 13.75
CA VAL A 527 -21.32 12.19 14.12
C VAL A 527 -19.96 12.69 14.58
N SER A 528 -19.19 11.89 15.33
CA SER A 528 -17.82 12.25 15.75
C SER A 528 -16.89 12.36 14.55
N THR A 529 -16.87 11.35 13.66
CA THR A 529 -16.09 11.42 12.40
C THR A 529 -16.54 12.59 11.53
N LYS A 530 -17.85 12.85 11.39
CA LYS A 530 -18.34 14.03 10.66
C LYS A 530 -17.81 15.33 11.27
N THR A 531 -17.86 15.46 12.58
CA THR A 531 -17.42 16.67 13.31
C THR A 531 -15.94 16.93 13.09
N GLU A 532 -15.12 15.89 13.22
CA GLU A 532 -13.68 15.94 12.97
C GLU A 532 -13.36 16.27 11.49
N THR A 533 -13.96 15.55 10.54
CA THR A 533 -13.75 15.78 9.11
C THR A 533 -14.18 17.20 8.69
N GLU A 534 -15.32 17.70 9.17
CA GLU A 534 -15.79 19.07 8.88
C GLU A 534 -14.83 20.12 9.42
N ARG A 535 -14.23 19.89 10.60
CA ARG A 535 -13.18 20.76 11.14
C ARG A 535 -11.96 20.78 10.22
N TYR A 536 -11.45 19.64 9.79
CA TYR A 536 -10.30 19.58 8.87
C TYR A 536 -10.61 20.31 7.55
N ARG A 537 -11.79 20.08 6.97
CA ARG A 537 -12.20 20.75 5.73
C ARG A 537 -12.34 22.26 5.88
N LYS A 538 -12.85 22.75 7.01
CA LYS A 538 -13.00 24.19 7.28
C LYS A 538 -11.65 24.91 7.33
N HIS A 539 -10.61 24.24 7.85
CA HIS A 539 -9.29 24.84 8.05
C HIS A 539 -8.32 24.69 6.88
N ARG A 540 -8.75 24.11 5.75
CA ARG A 540 -7.92 23.93 4.53
C ARG A 540 -7.29 25.21 3.94
N TYR A 541 -7.83 26.38 4.27
CA TYR A 541 -7.38 27.68 3.72
C TYR A 541 -6.62 28.55 4.72
N LEU A 542 -6.13 28.00 5.84
CA LEU A 542 -5.33 28.73 6.80
C LEU A 542 -3.90 28.99 6.29
N LYS A 543 -3.79 29.83 5.25
CA LYS A 543 -2.57 30.57 4.88
C LYS A 543 -2.45 31.92 5.63
N LYS A 544 -3.32 32.19 6.62
CA LYS A 544 -3.64 33.57 7.02
C LYS A 544 -3.91 33.83 8.51
N TYR A 545 -3.53 32.92 9.41
CA TYR A 545 -3.52 33.23 10.85
C TYR A 545 -2.12 33.05 11.41
#